data_AF-A0A9X3N1M7-F1
#
_entry.id   AF-A0A9X3N1M7-F1
#
_cell.length_a   1.000
_cell.length_b   1.000
_cell.length_c   1.000
_cell.angle_alpha   90.00
_cell.angle_beta   90.00
_cell.angle_gamma   90.00
#
_symmetry.space_group_name_H-M   'P 1'
#
loop_
_entity.id
_entity.type
_entity.pdbx_description
1 polymer ?
#
loop_
_entity_poly.entity_id
_entity_poly.type
_entity_poly.pdbx_seq_one_letter_code
_entity_poly.pdbx_strand_id
1 'polypeptide(L)'
;MADYPAISMWRRSLTWAENACIESALGHVDAAEASTMRMTAVETLHRQLPSIQAQVFRYLPKSDPRRMRVDEIVHDVKGRPLQEDEKEALVLAFHAAGSQRLREVVRLGAFFVVLVRATLCVAVLAAVIGLAGGIWPKALPLCFFPQEKSLVACPTEQSRAQVNGAPVNTAGGDLDDGFDATVSRADYVLVEFAGLMAAAVVGIAALRGMRGSSTPYRVPIALLLLKLPAGAITAVVGLLLMRGGFVPGLSALDSSAQIIAWAIVFGAAQQLVTGLIDQRAHGVLNDVGGRGASGDRAMSTADQ
;
A
#
# COMPACT_ATOMS: atom_id res chain seq x y z
N MET A 1 -11.14 25.78 40.19
CA MET A 1 -11.35 24.50 39.48
C MET A 1 -11.70 24.88 38.05
N ALA A 2 -10.72 24.87 37.15
CA ALA A 2 -10.92 25.28 35.77
C ALA A 2 -11.34 24.06 34.94
N ASP A 3 -12.56 24.11 34.40
CA ASP A 3 -13.06 23.15 33.43
C ASP A 3 -12.23 23.26 32.15
N TYR A 4 -11.49 22.19 31.84
CA TYR A 4 -10.90 22.02 30.52
C TYR A 4 -11.97 21.42 29.59
N PRO A 5 -12.32 22.06 28.47
CA PRO A 5 -13.23 21.46 27.52
C PRO A 5 -12.56 20.22 26.92
N ALA A 6 -13.30 19.10 26.93
CA ALA A 6 -12.90 17.87 26.28
C ALA A 6 -12.76 18.09 24.77
N ILE A 7 -11.53 18.36 24.33
CA ILE A 7 -11.19 18.43 22.91
C ILE A 7 -11.43 17.04 22.32
N SER A 8 -12.41 16.95 21.42
CA SER A 8 -12.79 15.74 20.71
C SER A 8 -11.57 15.06 20.07
N MET A 9 -11.20 13.91 20.62
CA MET A 9 -10.09 13.04 20.21
C MET A 9 -10.12 12.62 18.73
N TRP A 10 -11.27 12.75 18.08
CA TRP A 10 -11.54 12.31 16.71
C TRP A 10 -10.94 13.18 15.59
N ARG A 11 -10.36 14.35 15.92
CA ARG A 11 -9.81 15.28 14.90
C ARG A 11 -8.28 15.38 14.88
N ARG A 12 -7.58 14.58 15.71
CA ARG A 12 -6.16 14.30 15.49
C ARG A 12 -6.08 13.11 14.56
N SER A 13 -5.81 13.36 13.28
CA SER A 13 -5.36 12.30 12.36
C SER A 13 -4.15 11.62 13.01
N LEU A 14 -4.35 10.46 13.63
CA LEU A 14 -3.35 9.78 14.44
C LEU A 14 -2.01 9.64 13.69
N THR A 15 -2.10 9.39 12.38
CA THR A 15 -0.94 9.20 11.51
C THR A 15 -0.10 10.47 11.30
N TRP A 16 -0.68 11.67 11.34
CA TRP A 16 0.07 12.91 11.11
C TRP A 16 0.81 13.37 12.38
N ALA A 17 0.19 13.21 13.55
CA ALA A 17 0.83 13.50 14.83
C ALA A 17 1.94 12.50 15.16
N GLU A 18 1.77 11.23 14.80
CA GLU A 18 2.76 10.18 15.01
C GLU A 18 4.02 10.39 14.15
N ASN A 19 3.86 10.76 12.88
CA ASN A 19 4.99 11.08 12.00
C ASN A 19 5.80 12.28 12.51
N ALA A 20 5.15 13.38 12.91
CA ALA A 20 5.83 14.57 13.40
C ALA A 20 6.67 14.29 14.66
N CYS A 21 6.16 13.46 15.58
CA CYS A 21 6.91 13.01 16.75
C CYS A 21 8.12 12.14 16.37
N ILE A 22 7.97 11.22 15.41
CA ILE A 22 9.06 10.38 14.91
C ILE A 22 10.14 11.24 14.26
N GLU A 23 9.76 12.19 13.41
CA GLU A 23 10.69 13.11 12.73
C GLU A 23 11.45 13.98 13.73
N SER A 24 10.74 14.56 14.71
CA SER A 24 11.37 15.35 15.77
C SER A 24 12.31 14.50 16.62
N ALA A 25 11.91 13.29 17.00
CA ALA A 25 12.73 12.40 17.81
C ALA A 25 14.01 12.00 17.07
N LEU A 26 13.91 11.64 15.79
CA LEU A 26 15.06 11.31 14.95
C LEU A 26 15.99 12.52 14.78
N GLY A 27 15.45 13.71 14.55
CA GLY A 27 16.24 14.94 14.47
C GLY A 27 17.01 15.24 15.76
N HIS A 28 16.39 15.05 16.93
CA HIS A 28 17.07 15.20 18.23
C HIS A 28 18.14 14.13 18.46
N VAL A 29 17.89 12.88 18.07
CA VAL A 29 18.88 11.80 18.17
C VAL A 29 20.09 12.09 17.29
N ASP A 30 19.89 12.46 16.03
CA ASP A 30 20.98 12.80 15.10
C ASP A 30 21.80 14.01 15.60
N ALA A 31 21.14 15.02 16.19
CA ALA A 31 21.81 16.17 16.79
C ALA A 31 22.61 15.79 18.05
N ALA A 32 22.07 14.89 18.86
CA ALA A 32 22.74 14.36 20.05
C ALA A 32 23.98 13.54 19.65
N GLU A 33 23.86 12.63 18.67
CA GLU A 33 24.99 11.83 18.16
C GLU A 33 26.12 12.73 17.64
N ALA A 34 25.80 13.76 16.85
CA ALA A 34 26.80 14.72 16.37
C ALA A 34 27.49 15.48 17.52
N SER A 35 26.73 15.86 18.56
CA SER A 35 27.28 16.55 19.74
C SER A 35 28.16 15.62 20.56
N THR A 36 27.76 14.35 20.74
CA THR A 36 28.55 13.32 21.42
C THR A 36 29.87 13.06 20.69
N MET A 37 29.87 12.98 19.35
CA MET A 37 31.11 12.81 18.58
C MET A 37 32.07 14.00 18.75
N ARG A 38 31.55 15.23 18.85
CA ARG A 38 32.38 16.43 19.13
C ARG A 38 33.04 16.37 20.51
N MET A 39 32.33 15.88 21.53
CA MET A 39 32.84 15.76 22.90
C MET A 39 33.75 14.54 23.10
N THR A 40 33.67 13.54 22.23
CA THR A 40 34.46 12.31 22.34
C THR A 40 35.93 12.58 22.01
N ALA A 41 36.84 11.98 22.80
CA ALA A 41 38.28 12.05 22.55
C ALA A 41 38.64 11.44 21.18
N VAL A 42 39.59 12.05 20.48
CA VAL A 42 39.99 11.67 19.11
C VAL A 42 40.43 10.20 19.01
N GLU A 43 41.12 9.68 20.03
CA GLU A 43 41.55 8.28 20.08
C GLU A 43 40.37 7.29 20.13
N THR A 44 39.28 7.66 20.80
CA THR A 44 38.06 6.85 20.85
C THR A 44 37.30 6.94 19.54
N LEU A 45 37.25 8.14 18.94
CA LEU A 45 36.63 8.34 17.63
C LEU A 45 37.40 7.58 16.54
N HIS A 46 38.73 7.52 16.61
CA HIS A 46 39.58 6.74 15.73
C HIS A 46 39.18 5.25 15.73
N ARG A 47 38.86 4.67 16.89
CA ARG A 47 38.37 3.28 16.99
C ARG A 47 36.96 3.08 16.39
N GLN A 48 36.17 4.14 16.29
CA GLN A 48 34.82 4.12 15.68
C GLN A 48 34.83 4.47 14.18
N LEU A 49 35.99 4.78 13.59
CA LEU A 49 36.09 5.16 12.17
C LEU A 49 35.40 4.19 11.21
N PRO A 50 35.49 2.86 11.36
CA PRO A 50 34.82 1.94 10.43
C PRO A 50 33.28 2.09 10.45
N SER A 51 32.67 2.36 11.61
CA SER A 51 31.21 2.55 11.68
C SER A 51 30.79 3.89 11.11
N ILE A 52 31.57 4.95 11.35
CA ILE A 52 31.37 6.28 10.75
C ILE A 52 31.47 6.19 9.23
N GLN A 53 32.53 5.56 8.71
CA GLN A 53 32.73 5.36 7.29
C GLN A 53 31.57 4.59 6.66
N ALA A 54 31.13 3.50 7.28
CA ALA A 54 30.01 2.70 6.79
C ALA A 54 28.72 3.53 6.71
N GLN A 55 28.43 4.37 7.71
CA GLN A 55 27.24 5.22 7.70
C GLN A 55 27.30 6.32 6.65
N VAL A 56 28.45 7.00 6.54
CA VAL A 56 28.72 8.03 5.51
C VAL A 56 28.56 7.43 4.11
N PHE A 57 29.18 6.28 3.84
CA PHE A 57 29.15 5.64 2.52
C PHE A 57 27.77 5.11 2.16
N ARG A 58 26.98 4.73 3.17
CA ARG A 58 25.61 4.26 2.99
C ARG A 58 24.67 5.36 2.51
N TYR A 59 24.77 6.58 3.02
CA TYR A 59 23.78 7.63 2.70
C TYR A 59 24.31 8.74 1.77
N LEU A 60 25.63 8.94 1.67
CA LEU A 60 26.20 9.97 0.79
C LEU A 60 26.64 9.39 -0.58
N PRO A 61 26.41 10.12 -1.68
CA PRO A 61 26.84 9.70 -3.00
C PRO A 61 28.36 9.72 -3.13
N LYS A 62 28.92 8.90 -4.03
CA LYS A 62 30.38 8.80 -4.25
C LYS A 62 31.04 10.13 -4.65
N SER A 63 30.28 11.02 -5.29
CA SER A 63 30.73 12.35 -5.71
C SER A 63 30.65 13.42 -4.62
N ASP A 64 30.11 13.11 -3.43
CA ASP A 64 30.03 14.08 -2.34
C ASP A 64 31.45 14.38 -1.80
N PRO A 65 31.88 15.66 -1.76
CA PRO A 65 33.21 16.03 -1.29
C PRO A 65 33.48 15.59 0.15
N ARG A 66 32.44 15.54 0.99
CA ARG A 66 32.57 15.08 2.38
C ARG A 66 32.87 13.58 2.43
N ARG A 67 32.24 12.80 1.55
CA ARG A 67 32.50 11.35 1.47
C ARG A 67 33.93 11.07 0.98
N MET A 68 34.38 11.78 -0.04
CA MET A 68 35.77 11.66 -0.54
C MET A 68 36.78 12.03 0.55
N ARG A 69 36.52 13.09 1.31
CA ARG A 69 37.38 13.49 2.42
C ARG A 69 37.43 12.45 3.55
N VAL A 70 36.30 11.80 3.87
CA VAL A 70 36.28 10.70 4.84
C VAL A 70 37.10 9.51 4.35
N ASP A 71 37.03 9.16 3.07
CA ASP A 71 37.81 8.06 2.49
C ASP A 71 39.32 8.33 2.58
N GLU A 72 39.73 9.56 2.28
CA GLU A 72 41.11 10.04 2.42
C GLU A 72 41.59 9.94 3.88
N ILE A 73 40.81 10.47 4.83
CA ILE A 73 41.14 10.42 6.27
C ILE A 73 41.29 8.97 6.74
N VAL A 74 40.36 8.08 6.35
CA VAL A 74 40.40 6.66 6.72
C VAL A 74 41.62 5.95 6.14
N HIS A 75 42.09 6.35 4.96
CA HIS A 75 43.32 5.82 4.39
C HIS A 75 44.55 6.26 5.17
N ASP A 76 44.65 7.55 5.47
CA ASP A 76 45.80 8.17 6.14
C ASP A 76 46.00 7.64 7.56
N VAL A 77 44.91 7.53 8.33
CA VAL A 77 44.96 7.13 9.74
C VAL A 77 45.33 5.66 9.96
N LYS A 78 45.52 4.87 8.90
CA LYS A 78 46.16 3.54 9.00
C LYS A 78 47.63 3.63 9.41
N GLY A 79 48.31 4.72 9.06
CA GLY A 79 49.72 4.94 9.36
C GLY A 79 50.02 5.99 10.42
N ARG A 80 49.01 6.75 10.87
CA ARG A 80 49.15 7.83 11.85
C ARG A 80 47.90 7.98 12.74
N PRO A 81 48.02 8.59 13.93
CA PRO A 81 46.84 8.94 14.72
C PRO A 81 45.96 9.97 13.99
N LEU A 82 44.65 9.91 14.26
CA LEU A 82 43.66 10.91 13.81
C LEU A 82 43.95 12.27 14.47
N GLN A 83 43.79 13.37 13.73
CA GLN A 83 43.99 14.72 14.24
C GLN A 83 42.64 15.41 14.60
N GLU A 84 42.68 16.49 15.39
CA GLU A 84 41.46 17.21 15.83
C GLU A 84 40.75 17.95 14.68
N ASP A 85 41.48 18.45 13.68
CA ASP A 85 40.90 19.06 12.47
C ASP A 85 40.15 18.02 11.61
N GLU A 86 40.70 16.82 11.50
CA GLU A 86 40.08 15.70 10.77
C GLU A 86 38.82 15.18 11.47
N LYS A 87 38.80 15.23 12.81
CA LYS A 87 37.62 14.90 13.60
C LYS A 87 36.43 15.80 13.24
N GLU A 88 36.63 17.10 13.07
CA GLU A 88 35.53 17.99 12.68
C GLU A 88 34.97 17.64 11.30
N ALA A 89 35.84 17.31 10.34
CA ALA A 89 35.42 16.86 9.01
C ALA A 89 34.59 15.56 9.07
N LEU A 90 34.98 14.60 9.90
CA LEU A 90 34.23 13.35 10.12
C LEU A 90 32.85 13.61 10.72
N VAL A 91 32.75 14.49 11.73
CA VAL A 91 31.47 14.86 12.35
C VAL A 91 30.54 15.52 11.34
N LEU A 92 31.05 16.44 10.51
CA LEU A 92 30.26 17.10 9.48
C LEU A 92 29.77 16.13 8.41
N ALA A 93 30.60 15.17 7.99
CA ALA A 93 30.21 14.12 7.06
C ALA A 93 29.15 13.18 7.67
N PHE A 94 29.31 12.81 8.95
CA PHE A 94 28.34 11.97 9.67
C PHE A 94 26.99 12.67 9.81
N HIS A 95 26.98 13.93 10.25
CA HIS A 95 25.76 14.73 10.37
C HIS A 95 25.06 14.91 9.01
N ALA A 96 25.82 15.13 7.94
CA ALA A 96 25.30 15.17 6.60
C ALA A 96 24.63 13.85 6.18
N ALA A 97 25.26 12.70 6.47
CA ALA A 97 24.70 11.39 6.21
C ALA A 97 23.41 11.13 7.01
N GLY A 98 23.38 11.52 8.29
CA GLY A 98 22.17 11.48 9.13
C GLY A 98 21.03 12.32 8.55
N SER A 99 21.33 13.55 8.12
CA SER A 99 20.33 14.43 7.49
C SER A 99 19.71 13.84 6.22
N GLN A 100 20.48 13.07 5.42
CA GLN A 100 19.97 12.37 4.24
C GLN A 100 19.08 11.19 4.62
N ARG A 101 19.53 10.36 5.59
CA ARG A 101 18.72 9.28 6.16
C ARG A 101 17.38 9.79 6.69
N LEU A 102 17.37 10.93 7.39
CA LEU A 102 16.15 11.52 7.91
C LEU A 102 15.17 11.88 6.79
N ARG A 103 15.64 12.51 5.69
CA ARG A 103 14.80 12.83 4.53
C ARG A 103 14.18 11.58 3.91
N GLU A 104 14.94 10.50 3.80
CA GLU A 104 14.46 9.22 3.29
C GLU A 104 13.36 8.64 4.20
N VAL A 105 13.53 8.70 5.52
CA VAL A 105 12.53 8.25 6.50
C VAL A 105 11.27 9.13 6.49
N VAL A 106 11.41 10.46 6.41
CA VAL A 106 10.28 11.42 6.27
C VAL A 106 9.47 11.09 5.01
N ARG A 107 10.14 10.84 3.89
CA ARG A 107 9.50 10.46 2.61
C ARG A 107 8.69 9.18 2.76
N LEU A 108 9.19 8.16 3.47
CA LEU A 108 8.39 6.98 3.80
C LEU A 108 7.15 7.31 4.62
N GLY A 109 7.29 8.16 5.63
CA GLY A 109 6.18 8.56 6.50
C GLY A 109 5.07 9.23 5.71
N ALA A 110 5.43 10.18 4.83
CA ALA A 110 4.49 10.84 3.93
C ALA A 110 3.81 9.83 2.99
N PHE A 111 4.57 8.92 2.38
CA PHE A 111 4.04 7.87 1.51
C PHE A 111 3.06 6.94 2.26
N PHE A 112 3.41 6.53 3.48
CA PHE A 112 2.54 5.72 4.34
C PHE A 112 1.21 6.43 4.64
N VAL A 113 1.24 7.73 4.94
CA VAL A 113 0.00 8.52 5.15
C VAL A 113 -0.86 8.56 3.89
N VAL A 114 -0.24 8.77 2.72
CA VAL A 114 -0.96 8.75 1.43
C VAL A 114 -1.61 7.38 1.20
N LEU A 115 -0.87 6.28 1.45
CA LEU A 115 -1.40 4.93 1.34
C LEU A 115 -2.59 4.68 2.26
N VAL A 116 -2.48 5.02 3.56
CA VAL A 116 -3.58 4.83 4.51
C VAL A 116 -4.83 5.61 4.09
N ARG A 117 -4.66 6.86 3.63
CA ARG A 117 -5.77 7.67 3.13
C ARG A 117 -6.38 7.08 1.87
N ALA A 118 -5.56 6.62 0.93
CA ALA A 118 -6.04 5.94 -0.27
C ALA A 118 -6.82 4.67 0.08
N THR A 119 -6.30 3.84 0.99
CA THR A 119 -6.99 2.63 1.49
C THR A 119 -8.34 2.98 2.09
N LEU A 120 -8.42 4.02 2.91
CA LEU A 120 -9.68 4.45 3.50
C LEU A 120 -10.66 4.96 2.44
N CYS A 121 -10.20 5.75 1.46
CA CYS A 121 -11.04 6.20 0.35
C CYS A 121 -11.58 5.03 -0.47
N VAL A 122 -10.74 4.04 -0.81
CA VAL A 122 -11.15 2.85 -1.57
C VAL A 122 -12.08 1.96 -0.74
N ALA A 123 -11.83 1.80 0.56
CA ALA A 123 -12.72 1.06 1.45
C ALA A 123 -14.10 1.73 1.60
N VAL A 124 -14.14 3.06 1.72
CA VAL A 124 -15.39 3.82 1.72
C VAL A 124 -16.12 3.66 0.39
N LEU A 125 -15.40 3.72 -0.74
CA LEU A 125 -16.00 3.50 -2.05
C LEU A 125 -16.60 2.10 -2.18
N ALA A 126 -15.89 1.06 -1.73
CA ALA A 126 -16.41 -0.31 -1.68
C ALA A 126 -17.68 -0.38 -0.81
N ALA A 127 -17.64 0.17 0.41
CA ALA A 127 -18.81 0.19 1.28
C ALA A 127 -20.00 0.94 0.67
N VAL A 128 -19.76 2.05 -0.03
CA VAL A 128 -20.81 2.79 -0.75
C VAL A 128 -21.41 1.95 -1.88
N ILE A 129 -20.58 1.21 -2.65
CA ILE A 129 -21.06 0.31 -3.70
C ILE A 129 -21.93 -0.80 -3.10
N GLY A 130 -21.47 -1.49 -2.05
CA GLY A 130 -22.23 -2.52 -1.36
C GLY A 130 -23.54 -2.01 -0.76
N LEU A 131 -23.52 -0.84 -0.11
CA LEU A 131 -24.72 -0.20 0.46
C LEU A 131 -25.69 0.24 -0.63
N ALA A 132 -25.22 0.91 -1.68
CA ALA A 132 -26.05 1.35 -2.80
C ALA A 132 -26.67 0.17 -3.54
N GLY A 133 -25.90 -0.90 -3.77
CA GLY A 133 -26.38 -2.15 -4.37
C GLY A 133 -27.43 -2.87 -3.52
N GLY A 134 -27.30 -2.83 -2.19
CA GLY A 134 -28.30 -3.37 -1.28
C GLY A 134 -29.58 -2.52 -1.15
N ILE A 135 -29.47 -1.20 -1.27
CA ILE A 135 -30.61 -0.26 -1.24
C ILE A 135 -31.36 -0.27 -2.57
N TRP A 136 -30.63 -0.30 -3.68
CA TRP A 136 -31.17 -0.27 -5.05
C TRP A 136 -30.75 -1.50 -5.87
N PRO A 137 -31.18 -2.71 -5.47
CA PRO A 137 -30.80 -3.94 -6.18
C PRO A 137 -31.26 -3.96 -7.64
N LYS A 138 -32.34 -3.23 -7.95
CA LYS A 138 -32.94 -3.16 -9.30
C LYS A 138 -32.23 -2.23 -10.27
N ALA A 139 -31.42 -1.27 -9.79
CA ALA A 139 -30.80 -0.28 -10.67
C ALA A 139 -29.69 -0.89 -11.54
N LEU A 140 -28.94 -1.84 -10.98
CA LEU A 140 -27.85 -2.55 -11.64
C LEU A 140 -27.82 -4.02 -11.14
N PRO A 141 -28.71 -4.90 -11.60
CA PRO A 141 -28.70 -6.28 -11.15
C PRO A 141 -27.46 -7.02 -11.68
N LEU A 142 -26.76 -7.76 -10.81
CA LEU A 142 -25.60 -8.61 -11.18
C LEU A 142 -26.04 -9.98 -11.73
N CYS A 143 -27.19 -10.02 -12.40
CA CYS A 143 -27.82 -11.24 -12.87
C CYS A 143 -27.51 -11.51 -14.36
N PHE A 144 -27.54 -12.77 -14.75
CA PHE A 144 -27.29 -13.25 -16.10
C PHE A 144 -28.45 -14.14 -16.57
N PHE A 145 -28.75 -14.07 -17.87
CA PHE A 145 -29.81 -14.86 -18.49
C PHE A 145 -29.23 -15.75 -19.60
N PRO A 146 -28.79 -16.98 -19.27
CA PRO A 146 -28.45 -17.98 -20.27
C PRO A 146 -29.70 -18.49 -21.00
N GLN A 147 -29.88 -18.02 -22.24
CA GLN A 147 -31.04 -18.39 -23.07
C GLN A 147 -31.21 -19.91 -23.25
N GLU A 148 -30.10 -20.65 -23.29
CA GLU A 148 -30.10 -22.11 -23.48
C GLU A 148 -30.73 -22.88 -22.32
N LYS A 149 -30.72 -22.31 -21.10
CA LYS A 149 -31.17 -22.98 -19.87
C LYS A 149 -32.48 -22.43 -19.32
N SER A 150 -33.04 -21.39 -19.95
CA SER A 150 -34.26 -20.71 -19.53
C SER A 150 -34.28 -20.48 -18.01
N LEU A 151 -33.20 -19.88 -17.52
CA LEU A 151 -32.91 -19.66 -16.11
C LEU A 151 -32.35 -18.25 -15.95
N VAL A 152 -32.78 -17.54 -14.91
CA VAL A 152 -32.14 -16.30 -14.47
C VAL A 152 -31.28 -16.63 -13.25
N ALA A 153 -29.99 -16.31 -13.32
CA ALA A 153 -29.04 -16.55 -12.23
C ALA A 153 -28.49 -15.23 -11.69
N CYS A 154 -28.63 -15.00 -10.39
CA CYS A 154 -28.02 -13.92 -9.63
C CYS A 154 -26.99 -14.53 -8.64
N PRO A 155 -26.09 -13.72 -8.04
CA PRO A 155 -25.09 -14.22 -7.10
C PRO A 155 -25.66 -15.05 -5.94
N THR A 156 -26.82 -14.70 -5.38
CA THR A 156 -27.42 -15.45 -4.26
C THR A 156 -28.46 -16.47 -4.70
N GLU A 157 -29.31 -16.12 -5.65
CA GLU A 157 -30.50 -16.88 -6.01
C GLU A 157 -30.57 -17.19 -7.51
N GLN A 158 -31.32 -18.23 -7.87
CA GLN A 158 -31.54 -18.65 -9.24
C GLN A 158 -33.01 -19.04 -9.41
N SER A 159 -33.65 -18.56 -10.47
CA SER A 159 -35.06 -18.82 -10.75
C SER A 159 -35.24 -19.33 -12.16
N ARG A 160 -36.15 -20.29 -12.34
CA ARG A 160 -36.56 -20.72 -13.69
C ARG A 160 -37.28 -19.58 -14.38
N ALA A 161 -36.95 -19.38 -15.66
CA ALA A 161 -37.53 -18.37 -16.50
C ALA A 161 -38.08 -19.00 -17.79
N GLN A 162 -38.94 -18.26 -18.48
CA GLN A 162 -39.41 -18.58 -19.81
C GLN A 162 -38.35 -18.21 -20.86
N VAL A 163 -38.58 -18.54 -22.13
CA VAL A 163 -37.65 -18.24 -23.24
C VAL A 163 -37.40 -16.73 -23.39
N ASN A 164 -38.38 -15.90 -23.04
CA ASN A 164 -38.28 -14.45 -23.05
C ASN A 164 -37.67 -13.85 -21.76
N GLY A 165 -37.21 -14.68 -20.81
CA GLY A 165 -36.61 -14.25 -19.55
C GLY A 165 -37.60 -14.02 -18.41
N ALA A 166 -38.90 -14.11 -18.66
CA ALA A 166 -39.93 -13.86 -17.65
C ALA A 166 -40.07 -14.99 -16.63
N PRO A 167 -40.57 -14.73 -15.41
CA PRO A 167 -40.87 -15.79 -14.45
C PRO A 167 -41.88 -16.79 -15.02
N VAL A 168 -41.72 -18.09 -14.73
CA VAL A 168 -42.61 -19.16 -15.26
C VAL A 168 -44.09 -18.94 -14.91
N ASN A 169 -44.37 -18.24 -13.80
CA ASN A 169 -45.73 -18.00 -13.31
C ASN A 169 -46.33 -16.66 -13.79
N THR A 170 -45.60 -15.89 -14.60
CA THR A 170 -46.04 -14.57 -15.07
C THR A 170 -46.36 -14.64 -16.57
N ALA A 171 -47.64 -14.61 -16.91
CA ALA A 171 -48.08 -14.59 -18.30
C ALA A 171 -47.82 -13.20 -18.91
N GLY A 172 -47.05 -13.15 -20.00
CA GLY A 172 -46.76 -11.91 -20.72
C GLY A 172 -45.71 -10.99 -20.07
N GLY A 173 -45.00 -11.47 -19.04
CA GLY A 173 -43.87 -10.73 -18.47
C GLY A 173 -42.65 -10.73 -19.40
N ASP A 174 -41.62 -9.98 -19.02
CA ASP A 174 -40.37 -9.86 -19.77
C ASP A 174 -39.12 -10.24 -18.94
N LEU A 175 -37.93 -10.02 -19.50
CA LEU A 175 -36.67 -10.32 -18.84
C LEU A 175 -36.45 -9.48 -17.57
N ASP A 176 -36.94 -8.25 -17.53
CA ASP A 176 -36.77 -7.36 -16.37
C ASP A 176 -37.60 -7.87 -15.19
N ASP A 177 -38.80 -8.42 -15.43
CA ASP A 177 -39.58 -9.14 -14.43
C ASP A 177 -38.83 -10.35 -13.86
N GLY A 178 -38.06 -11.05 -14.70
CA GLY A 178 -37.24 -12.18 -14.30
C GLY A 178 -36.08 -11.79 -13.39
N PHE A 179 -35.42 -10.65 -13.67
CA PHE A 179 -34.41 -10.09 -12.79
C PHE A 179 -35.01 -9.60 -11.49
N ASP A 180 -36.14 -8.89 -11.54
CA ASP A 180 -36.82 -8.36 -10.36
C ASP A 180 -37.29 -9.46 -9.39
N ALA A 181 -37.67 -10.63 -9.92
CA ALA A 181 -38.08 -11.78 -9.13
C ALA A 181 -36.90 -12.55 -8.48
N THR A 182 -35.68 -12.38 -8.99
CA THR A 182 -34.52 -13.19 -8.58
C THR A 182 -33.45 -12.38 -7.84
N VAL A 183 -33.42 -11.06 -8.02
CA VAL A 183 -32.41 -10.20 -7.43
C VAL A 183 -32.54 -10.13 -5.91
N SER A 184 -31.42 -10.19 -5.19
CA SER A 184 -31.36 -10.09 -3.74
C SER A 184 -30.52 -8.89 -3.30
N ARG A 185 -30.86 -8.32 -2.15
CA ARG A 185 -30.07 -7.24 -1.54
C ARG A 185 -28.66 -7.71 -1.14
N ALA A 186 -28.47 -9.02 -0.98
CA ALA A 186 -27.20 -9.61 -0.61
C ALA A 186 -26.26 -9.86 -1.81
N ASP A 187 -26.71 -9.66 -3.05
CA ASP A 187 -25.93 -9.95 -4.26
C ASP A 187 -24.60 -9.18 -4.29
N TYR A 188 -24.65 -7.86 -4.05
CA TYR A 188 -23.46 -7.01 -4.03
C TYR A 188 -22.53 -7.34 -2.86
N VAL A 189 -23.08 -7.53 -1.66
CA VAL A 189 -22.31 -7.84 -0.46
C VAL A 189 -21.58 -9.18 -0.61
N LEU A 190 -22.22 -10.18 -1.22
CA LEU A 190 -21.62 -11.49 -1.46
C LEU A 190 -20.47 -11.42 -2.47
N VAL A 191 -20.66 -10.65 -3.56
CA VAL A 191 -19.62 -10.45 -4.59
C VAL A 191 -18.43 -9.68 -4.01
N GLU A 192 -18.67 -8.60 -3.27
CA GLU A 192 -17.61 -7.84 -2.60
C GLU A 192 -16.84 -8.69 -1.60
N PHE A 193 -17.55 -9.51 -0.81
CA PHE A 193 -16.94 -10.43 0.13
C PHE A 193 -16.07 -11.48 -0.58
N ALA A 194 -16.55 -12.06 -1.67
CA ALA A 194 -15.77 -13.00 -2.48
C ALA A 194 -14.50 -12.34 -3.05
N GLY A 195 -14.62 -11.11 -3.55
CA GLY A 195 -13.48 -10.31 -4.02
C GLY A 195 -12.46 -9.99 -2.93
N LEU A 196 -12.93 -9.64 -1.73
CA LEU A 196 -12.10 -9.39 -0.55
C LEU A 196 -11.38 -10.66 -0.10
N MET A 197 -12.06 -11.81 -0.08
CA MET A 197 -11.44 -13.08 0.27
C MET A 197 -10.34 -13.47 -0.73
N ALA A 198 -10.59 -13.30 -2.03
CA ALA A 198 -9.58 -13.52 -3.07
C ALA A 198 -8.36 -12.59 -2.87
N ALA A 199 -8.62 -11.31 -2.60
CA ALA A 199 -7.60 -10.32 -2.27
C ALA A 199 -6.73 -10.73 -1.08
N ALA A 200 -7.37 -11.19 -0.01
CA ALA A 200 -6.70 -11.61 1.21
C ALA A 200 -5.75 -12.78 0.94
N VAL A 201 -6.18 -13.77 0.16
CA VAL A 201 -5.34 -14.93 -0.21
C VAL A 201 -4.12 -14.49 -1.02
N VAL A 202 -4.31 -13.66 -2.05
CA VAL A 202 -3.21 -13.11 -2.87
C VAL A 202 -2.25 -12.30 -1.99
N GLY A 203 -2.80 -11.50 -1.08
CA GLY A 203 -2.05 -10.69 -0.14
C GLY A 203 -1.22 -11.50 0.86
N ILE A 204 -1.80 -12.56 1.44
CA ILE A 204 -1.11 -13.47 2.36
C ILE A 204 0.04 -14.18 1.66
N ALA A 205 -0.13 -14.58 0.39
CA ALA A 205 0.95 -15.18 -0.39
C ALA A 205 2.16 -14.24 -0.50
N ALA A 206 1.93 -12.93 -0.64
CA ALA A 206 2.99 -11.93 -0.69
C ALA A 206 3.75 -11.76 0.65
N LEU A 207 3.12 -12.07 1.79
CA LEU A 207 3.76 -11.98 3.11
C LEU A 207 4.93 -12.96 3.28
N ARG A 208 4.88 -14.13 2.63
CA ARG A 208 5.89 -15.20 2.79
C ARG A 208 7.29 -14.78 2.36
N GLY A 209 7.40 -13.79 1.47
CA GLY A 209 8.69 -13.27 0.98
C GLY A 209 9.24 -12.09 1.78
N MET A 210 8.48 -11.55 2.74
CA MET A 210 8.89 -10.35 3.46
C MET A 210 9.87 -10.69 4.58
N ARG A 211 11.07 -10.13 4.49
CA ARG A 211 12.02 -10.08 5.62
C ARG A 211 11.59 -8.96 6.57
N GLY A 212 11.88 -9.11 7.87
CA GLY A 212 11.55 -8.08 8.87
C GLY A 212 12.06 -6.71 8.44
N SER A 213 11.19 -5.69 8.45
CA SER A 213 11.58 -4.32 8.14
C SER A 213 12.09 -3.62 9.39
N SER A 214 13.26 -3.00 9.31
CA SER A 214 13.80 -2.13 10.37
C SER A 214 13.32 -0.68 10.25
N THR A 215 12.43 -0.38 9.30
CA THR A 215 11.84 0.95 9.15
C THR A 215 10.74 1.19 10.19
N PRO A 216 10.61 2.42 10.72
CA PRO A 216 9.55 2.75 11.68
C PRO A 216 8.15 2.63 11.05
N TYR A 217 8.06 2.77 9.72
CA TYR A 217 6.83 2.66 8.95
C TYR A 217 6.64 1.26 8.37
N ARG A 218 5.49 0.63 8.63
CA ARG A 218 5.11 -0.70 8.12
C ARG A 218 4.44 -0.60 6.74
N VAL A 219 5.11 0.04 5.79
CA VAL A 219 4.61 0.26 4.41
C VAL A 219 4.11 -1.02 3.73
N PRO A 220 4.80 -2.19 3.83
CA PRO A 220 4.30 -3.41 3.19
C PRO A 220 2.93 -3.87 3.73
N ILE A 221 2.66 -3.63 5.02
CA ILE A 221 1.36 -3.97 5.63
C ILE A 221 0.28 -3.00 5.14
N ALA A 222 0.60 -1.70 4.98
CA ALA A 222 -0.34 -0.74 4.43
C ALA A 222 -0.75 -1.07 2.99
N LEU A 223 0.21 -1.51 2.16
CA LEU A 223 -0.07 -2.00 0.80
C LEU A 223 -0.95 -3.25 0.81
N LEU A 224 -0.69 -4.18 1.73
CA LEU A 224 -1.53 -5.37 1.88
C LEU A 224 -2.98 -4.98 2.22
N LEU A 225 -3.16 -4.03 3.13
CA LEU A 225 -4.49 -3.54 3.52
C LEU A 225 -5.20 -2.80 2.37
N LEU A 226 -4.47 -2.11 1.48
CA LEU A 226 -5.03 -1.48 0.29
C LEU A 226 -5.65 -2.50 -0.69
N LYS A 227 -5.09 -3.71 -0.76
CA LYS A 227 -5.56 -4.77 -1.67
C LYS A 227 -6.93 -5.32 -1.28
N LEU A 228 -7.29 -5.29 0.00
CA LEU A 228 -8.58 -5.82 0.45
C LEU A 228 -9.78 -5.10 -0.20
N PRO A 229 -9.94 -3.77 -0.04
CA PRO A 229 -11.04 -3.07 -0.67
C PRO A 229 -10.88 -2.95 -2.19
N ALA A 230 -9.65 -2.94 -2.72
CA ALA A 230 -9.44 -2.96 -4.16
C ALA A 230 -9.97 -4.26 -4.79
N GLY A 231 -9.76 -5.43 -4.17
CA GLY A 231 -10.29 -6.70 -4.65
C GLY A 231 -11.82 -6.80 -4.61
N ALA A 232 -12.45 -6.21 -3.59
CA ALA A 232 -13.91 -6.10 -3.52
C ALA A 232 -14.46 -5.30 -4.71
N ILE A 233 -13.88 -4.13 -4.98
CA ILE A 233 -14.29 -3.28 -6.11
C ILE A 233 -14.02 -3.96 -7.45
N THR A 234 -12.85 -4.59 -7.64
CA THR A 234 -12.54 -5.24 -8.91
C THR A 234 -13.45 -6.42 -9.19
N ALA A 235 -13.91 -7.15 -8.16
CA ALA A 235 -14.91 -8.20 -8.33
C ALA A 235 -16.23 -7.67 -8.89
N VAL A 236 -16.77 -6.59 -8.31
CA VAL A 236 -18.01 -5.96 -8.77
C VAL A 236 -17.83 -5.38 -10.18
N VAL A 237 -16.78 -4.60 -10.39
CA VAL A 237 -16.49 -3.97 -11.70
C VAL A 237 -16.30 -5.04 -12.78
N GLY A 238 -15.59 -6.13 -12.48
CA GLY A 238 -15.38 -7.24 -13.43
C GLY A 238 -16.69 -7.89 -13.86
N LEU A 239 -17.60 -8.16 -12.93
CA LEU A 239 -18.92 -8.71 -13.26
C LEU A 239 -19.78 -7.72 -14.06
N LEU A 240 -19.73 -6.42 -13.73
CA LEU A 240 -20.42 -5.39 -14.51
C LEU A 240 -19.88 -5.30 -15.95
N LEU A 241 -18.57 -5.43 -16.13
CA LEU A 241 -17.96 -5.48 -17.47
C LEU A 241 -18.39 -6.72 -18.27
N MET A 242 -18.48 -7.88 -17.62
CA MET A 242 -19.01 -9.10 -18.26
C MET A 242 -20.47 -8.95 -18.69
N ARG A 243 -21.29 -8.30 -17.84
CA ARG A 243 -22.69 -7.99 -18.15
C ARG A 243 -22.82 -6.98 -19.29
N GLY A 244 -21.92 -6.02 -19.39
CA GLY A 244 -21.89 -5.02 -20.47
C GLY A 244 -21.57 -5.59 -21.86
N GLY A 245 -21.31 -6.90 -21.99
CA GLY A 245 -21.02 -7.55 -23.27
C GLY A 245 -19.66 -7.16 -23.87
N PHE A 246 -18.79 -6.51 -23.09
CA PHE A 246 -17.46 -6.08 -23.55
C PHE A 246 -16.55 -7.25 -23.92
N VAL A 247 -16.81 -8.44 -23.36
CA VAL A 247 -16.05 -9.67 -23.68
C VAL A 247 -17.00 -10.70 -24.30
N PRO A 248 -16.99 -10.88 -25.63
CA PRO A 248 -17.84 -11.85 -26.29
C PRO A 248 -17.54 -13.27 -25.79
N GLY A 249 -18.60 -14.04 -25.51
CA GLY A 249 -18.49 -15.46 -25.11
C GLY A 249 -18.29 -15.73 -23.60
N LEU A 250 -18.12 -14.71 -22.75
CA LEU A 250 -18.06 -14.87 -21.29
C LEU A 250 -19.37 -14.48 -20.57
N SER A 251 -20.40 -14.02 -21.28
CA SER A 251 -21.63 -13.49 -20.68
C SER A 251 -22.69 -14.56 -20.33
N ALA A 252 -22.44 -15.83 -20.65
CA ALA A 252 -23.33 -16.96 -20.32
C ALA A 252 -22.89 -17.61 -19.00
N LEU A 253 -23.01 -16.85 -17.90
CA LEU A 253 -22.86 -17.44 -16.57
C LEU A 253 -24.16 -18.16 -16.23
N ASP A 254 -24.06 -19.48 -16.08
CA ASP A 254 -25.22 -20.36 -16.04
C ASP A 254 -25.70 -20.68 -14.61
N SER A 255 -24.96 -20.24 -13.60
CA SER A 255 -25.25 -20.54 -12.19
C SER A 255 -24.66 -19.49 -11.24
N SER A 256 -25.27 -19.35 -10.07
CA SER A 256 -24.77 -18.48 -9.00
C SER A 256 -23.34 -18.82 -8.57
N ALA A 257 -23.00 -20.11 -8.53
CA ALA A 257 -21.64 -20.58 -8.21
C ALA A 257 -20.60 -20.10 -9.22
N GLN A 258 -20.93 -20.07 -10.52
CA GLN A 258 -20.03 -19.52 -11.55
C GLN A 258 -19.85 -18.01 -11.39
N ILE A 259 -20.90 -17.27 -11.01
CA ILE A 259 -20.82 -15.82 -10.74
C ILE A 259 -19.85 -15.55 -9.59
N ILE A 260 -19.96 -16.31 -8.50
CA ILE A 260 -19.06 -16.20 -7.35
C ILE A 260 -17.63 -16.60 -7.74
N ALA A 261 -17.45 -17.66 -8.53
CA ALA A 261 -16.13 -18.08 -9.01
C ALA A 261 -15.45 -16.97 -9.84
N TRP A 262 -16.19 -16.31 -10.73
CA TRP A 262 -15.67 -15.17 -11.49
C TRP A 262 -15.40 -13.96 -10.61
N ALA A 263 -16.23 -13.69 -9.60
CA ALA A 263 -15.95 -12.65 -8.61
C ALA A 263 -14.60 -12.87 -7.90
N ILE A 264 -14.28 -14.12 -7.54
CA ILE A 264 -12.98 -14.49 -6.96
C ILE A 264 -11.84 -14.22 -7.96
N VAL A 265 -12.00 -14.64 -9.23
CA VAL A 265 -10.99 -14.42 -10.28
C VAL A 265 -10.73 -12.93 -10.45
N PHE A 266 -11.76 -12.10 -10.56
CA PHE A 266 -11.63 -10.65 -10.68
C PHE A 266 -11.07 -9.98 -9.41
N GLY A 267 -11.44 -10.48 -8.24
CA GLY A 267 -10.85 -10.04 -6.96
C GLY A 267 -9.36 -10.33 -6.87
N ALA A 268 -8.89 -11.45 -7.42
CA ALA A 268 -7.47 -11.78 -7.53
C ALA A 268 -6.76 -10.97 -8.64
N ALA A 269 -7.45 -10.71 -9.76
CA ALA A 269 -6.94 -9.96 -10.91
C ALA A 269 -6.57 -8.51 -10.58
N GLN A 270 -7.02 -7.98 -9.43
CA GLN A 270 -6.61 -6.66 -8.94
C GLN A 270 -5.08 -6.46 -8.90
N GLN A 271 -4.30 -7.54 -8.82
CA GLN A 271 -2.84 -7.48 -8.79
C GLN A 271 -2.28 -6.81 -10.06
N LEU A 272 -3.01 -6.86 -11.18
CA LEU A 272 -2.65 -6.16 -12.42
C LEU A 272 -2.63 -4.63 -12.24
N VAL A 273 -3.53 -4.09 -11.43
CA VAL A 273 -3.63 -2.65 -11.18
C VAL A 273 -2.77 -2.25 -9.97
N THR A 274 -2.84 -3.03 -8.89
CA THR A 274 -2.12 -2.73 -7.64
C THR A 274 -0.61 -2.98 -7.75
N GLY A 275 -0.15 -3.78 -8.72
CA GLY A 275 1.27 -4.05 -8.96
C GLY A 275 2.12 -2.79 -9.23
N LEU A 276 1.57 -1.76 -9.88
CA LEU A 276 2.28 -0.49 -10.11
C LEU A 276 2.52 0.27 -8.79
N ILE A 277 1.55 0.23 -7.88
CA ILE A 277 1.65 0.86 -6.56
C ILE A 277 2.67 0.08 -5.71
N ASP A 278 2.62 -1.26 -5.78
CA ASP A 278 3.60 -2.14 -5.13
C ASP A 278 5.04 -1.82 -5.57
N GLN A 279 5.27 -1.63 -6.88
CA GLN A 279 6.60 -1.28 -7.42
C GLN A 279 7.10 0.08 -6.90
N ARG A 280 6.24 1.11 -6.90
CA ARG A 280 6.60 2.44 -6.36
C ARG A 280 6.93 2.36 -4.87
N ALA A 281 6.18 1.59 -4.11
CA ALA A 281 6.43 1.42 -2.69
C ALA A 281 7.76 0.73 -2.41
N HIS A 282 8.12 -0.31 -3.19
CA HIS A 282 9.43 -0.95 -3.08
C HIS A 282 10.57 0.01 -3.42
N GLY A 283 10.40 0.91 -4.38
CA GLY A 283 11.37 1.98 -4.67
C GLY A 283 11.60 2.88 -3.45
N VAL A 284 10.52 3.41 -2.87
CA VAL A 284 10.60 4.30 -1.71
C VAL A 284 11.18 3.58 -0.48
N LEU A 285 10.85 2.30 -0.26
CA LEU A 285 11.44 1.48 0.80
C LEU A 285 12.93 1.21 0.59
N ASN A 286 13.35 0.96 -0.65
CA ASN A 286 14.75 0.69 -0.98
C ASN A 286 15.63 1.92 -0.80
N ASP A 287 15.08 3.12 -1.02
CA ASP A 287 15.78 4.38 -0.79
C ASP A 287 16.21 4.51 0.67
N VAL A 288 15.35 4.17 1.63
CA VAL A 288 15.64 4.29 3.09
C VAL A 288 16.68 3.31 3.59
N GLY A 289 16.90 2.22 2.85
CA GLY A 289 18.02 1.34 3.07
C GLY A 289 19.38 2.03 2.83
N GLY A 290 19.39 3.25 2.29
CA GLY A 290 20.56 3.93 1.76
C GLY A 290 21.09 3.23 0.50
N ARG A 291 22.21 3.72 0.02
CA ARG A 291 22.85 3.37 -1.25
C ARG A 291 23.67 2.07 -1.21
N GLY A 292 23.59 1.30 -0.12
CA GLY A 292 24.40 0.10 0.13
C GLY A 292 25.81 0.42 0.68
N ALA A 293 26.59 -0.61 1.04
CA ALA A 293 27.89 -0.45 1.72
C ALA A 293 28.92 0.39 0.94
N SER A 294 28.81 0.42 -0.39
CA SER A 294 29.71 1.16 -1.29
C SER A 294 29.04 2.39 -1.92
N GLY A 295 27.79 2.68 -1.58
CA GLY A 295 26.98 3.72 -2.21
C GLY A 295 26.82 3.56 -3.72
N ASP A 296 26.70 2.32 -4.19
CA ASP A 296 26.64 1.95 -5.61
C ASP A 296 25.25 2.21 -6.23
N ARG A 297 24.21 2.33 -5.40
CA ARG A 297 22.86 2.64 -5.90
C ARG A 297 22.72 4.12 -6.26
N ALA A 298 22.29 4.37 -7.50
CA ALA A 298 21.84 5.68 -7.94
C ALA A 298 20.59 6.10 -7.14
N MET A 299 20.42 7.42 -6.93
CA MET A 299 19.20 7.93 -6.33
C MET A 299 18.11 7.76 -7.39
N SER A 300 16.96 7.20 -7.02
CA SER A 300 15.77 7.38 -7.85
C SER A 300 15.50 8.88 -7.89
N THR A 301 15.86 9.55 -8.99
CA THR A 301 15.43 10.91 -9.31
C THR A 301 13.96 10.84 -9.68
N ALA A 302 13.11 10.52 -8.70
CA ALA A 302 11.67 10.69 -8.79
C ALA A 302 11.33 12.10 -8.29
N ASP A 303 11.77 13.09 -9.06
CA ASP A 303 11.24 14.45 -9.10
C ASP A 303 11.79 15.12 -10.38
N GLN A 304 11.16 14.77 -11.50
CA GLN A 304 10.77 15.67 -12.58
C GLN A 304 9.37 15.28 -13.01
#